data_AF-A0A9D0XRV1-F1
#
_entry.id   AF-A0A9D0XRV1-F1
#
_cell.length_a   1.000
_cell.length_b   1.000
_cell.length_c   1.000
_cell.angle_alpha   90.00
_cell.angle_beta   90.00
_cell.angle_gamma   90.00
#
_symmetry.space_group_name_H-M   'P 1'
#
loop_
_entity.id
_entity.type
_entity.pdbx_description
1 polymer ?
#
loop_
_entity_poly.entity_id
_entity_poly.type
_entity_poly.pdbx_seq_one_letter_code
_entity_poly.pdbx_strand_id
1 'polypeptide(L)'
;MTTSPRNPAKIRQELELLSRFDGRNWWEKDQQGLRIHQLQFAQLLAESDFFEGTISSRYPDLSARDRLRAPQMLGFVYIANDVLHITPAGWQLIRGESIRDLFLRQMLKWQFPSWQHGGNPKTRWRYQKFLEGGVHPFRETLRVALELEGITKHEIALFLLPALTPQAFNRAVDKIREFRHELQSISGLRPRREFLQQVYESELQRIYAEDIRLGRIGIRETPAEGGRELQHFIHTKGRNLQDYADAVMRYFRYTGLFTLRGNRLVVSNVMKARQLLAVDLPLRTDYENVATFYEYLGNPSIPQLPWETPSELQARLEQLSSEIKNLSTALGRPTPQPPERPLLDLCHWMENQISSLRLELLRQRWDIEEVTRFYTDILRRRVPVPSLFMEWNTWRAFLRLNHYCSLRPNFSLDLE
;
A
#
# COMPACT_ATOMS: atom_id res chain seq x y z
N MET A 1 -4.67 5.41 3.96
CA MET A 1 -3.41 5.15 3.23
C MET A 1 -2.89 6.46 2.67
N THR A 2 -1.58 6.67 2.58
CA THR A 2 -1.01 7.92 2.02
C THR A 2 -0.66 7.74 0.54
N THR A 3 -0.42 8.84 -0.17
CA THR A 3 -0.02 8.84 -1.60
C THR A 3 1.48 9.02 -1.81
N SER A 4 2.26 9.08 -0.73
CA SER A 4 3.70 9.35 -0.72
C SER A 4 4.42 8.29 0.13
N PRO A 5 4.82 7.15 -0.47
CA PRO A 5 4.57 6.75 -1.86
C PRO A 5 3.21 6.05 -2.04
N ARG A 6 2.61 6.21 -3.23
CA ARG A 6 1.38 5.50 -3.62
C ARG A 6 1.63 4.00 -3.89
N ASN A 7 2.83 3.65 -4.34
CA ASN A 7 3.26 2.27 -4.51
C ASN A 7 4.02 1.81 -3.24
N PRO A 8 3.53 0.78 -2.51
CA PRO A 8 4.19 0.27 -1.30
C PRO A 8 5.61 -0.25 -1.53
N ALA A 9 5.94 -0.74 -2.74
CA ALA A 9 7.26 -1.28 -3.04
C ALA A 9 8.38 -0.23 -2.86
N LYS A 10 8.07 1.06 -3.03
CA LYS A 10 9.02 2.17 -2.87
C LYS A 10 9.41 2.43 -1.42
N ILE A 11 8.58 2.01 -0.46
CA ILE A 11 8.85 2.26 0.97
C ILE A 11 10.19 1.67 1.37
N ARG A 12 10.52 0.46 0.90
CA ARG A 12 11.75 -0.23 1.30
C ARG A 12 13.01 0.61 1.03
N GLN A 13 13.15 1.11 -0.19
CA GLN A 13 14.33 1.86 -0.60
C GLN A 13 14.40 3.23 0.08
N GLU A 14 13.27 3.93 0.21
CA GLU A 14 13.19 5.19 0.96
C GLU A 14 13.51 4.98 2.46
N LEU A 15 13.07 3.85 3.04
CA LEU A 15 13.30 3.48 4.43
C LEU A 15 14.77 3.10 4.71
N GLU A 16 15.45 2.47 3.75
CA GLU A 16 16.89 2.18 3.82
C GLU A 16 17.74 3.46 3.85
N LEU A 17 17.35 4.51 3.12
CA LEU A 17 18.00 5.82 3.25
C LEU A 17 17.69 6.45 4.61
N LEU A 18 16.44 6.35 5.06
CA LEU A 18 15.98 6.91 6.33
C LEU A 18 16.66 6.26 7.54
N SER A 19 17.03 4.98 7.46
CA SER A 19 17.65 4.25 8.57
C SER A 19 19.03 4.80 8.98
N ARG A 20 19.67 5.61 8.13
CA ARG A 20 20.90 6.35 8.47
C ARG A 20 20.69 7.38 9.59
N PHE A 21 19.44 7.77 9.83
CA PHE A 21 19.04 8.74 10.84
C PHE A 21 18.42 8.07 12.08
N ASP A 22 18.46 6.73 12.19
CA ASP A 22 18.00 6.02 13.38
C ASP A 22 18.77 6.49 14.62
N GLY A 23 18.05 6.76 15.72
CA GLY A 23 18.62 7.31 16.95
C GLY A 23 19.00 8.79 16.88
N ARG A 24 18.74 9.50 15.77
CA ARG A 24 19.00 10.95 15.64
C ARG A 24 17.79 11.79 16.03
N ASN A 25 18.03 13.00 16.54
CA ASN A 25 16.97 13.97 16.77
C ASN A 25 16.40 14.47 15.43
N TRP A 26 15.25 13.95 15.04
CA TRP A 26 14.60 14.23 13.77
C TRP A 26 14.21 15.71 13.59
N TRP A 27 14.07 16.44 14.69
CA TRP A 27 13.68 17.84 14.71
C TRP A 27 14.84 18.79 14.99
N GLU A 28 16.07 18.29 15.01
CA GLU A 28 17.26 19.10 15.22
C GLU A 28 17.34 20.26 14.23
N LYS A 29 17.77 21.41 14.75
CA LYS A 29 17.92 22.65 13.99
C LYS A 29 19.35 23.15 14.08
N ASP A 30 19.85 23.72 12.99
CA ASP A 30 21.08 24.50 13.01
C ASP A 30 20.86 25.89 13.63
N GLN A 31 21.92 26.70 13.66
CA GLN A 31 21.90 28.06 14.21
C GLN A 31 20.94 28.99 13.45
N GLN A 32 20.64 28.68 12.18
CA GLN A 32 19.73 29.41 11.30
C GLN A 32 18.28 28.90 11.40
N GLY A 33 18.04 27.86 12.19
CA GLY A 33 16.72 27.27 12.43
C GLY A 33 16.28 26.24 11.39
N LEU A 34 17.17 25.83 10.48
CA LEU A 34 16.90 24.84 9.43
C LEU A 34 16.98 23.40 9.97
N ARG A 35 16.13 22.51 9.46
CA ARG A 35 16.00 21.13 9.95
C ARG A 35 17.10 20.22 9.40
N ILE A 36 18.19 20.05 10.15
CA ILE A 36 19.42 19.36 9.70
C ILE A 36 19.12 17.99 9.08
N HIS A 37 18.59 17.05 9.87
CA HIS A 37 18.39 15.67 9.43
C HIS A 37 17.29 15.52 8.36
N GLN A 38 16.27 16.38 8.38
CA GLN A 38 15.19 16.35 7.38
C GLN A 38 15.71 16.81 6.01
N LEU A 39 16.57 17.83 5.99
CA LEU A 39 17.21 18.33 4.78
C LEU A 39 18.22 17.32 4.22
N GLN A 40 19.04 16.70 5.08
CA GLN A 40 19.95 15.63 4.67
C GLN A 40 19.20 14.43 4.08
N PHE A 41 18.08 14.02 4.68
CA PHE A 41 17.24 12.97 4.10
C PHE A 41 16.61 13.38 2.77
N ALA A 42 16.15 14.63 2.65
CA ALA A 42 15.62 15.15 1.38
C ALA A 42 16.67 15.11 0.26
N GLN A 43 17.92 15.47 0.59
CA GLN A 43 19.05 15.41 -0.34
C GLN A 43 19.35 13.98 -0.76
N LEU A 44 19.45 13.04 0.19
CA LEU A 44 19.67 11.62 -0.13
C LEU A 44 18.57 11.04 -1.03
N LEU A 45 17.32 11.44 -0.83
CA LEU A 45 16.22 11.06 -1.71
C LEU A 45 16.41 11.65 -3.11
N ALA A 46 16.70 12.94 -3.21
CA ALA A 46 16.88 13.62 -4.51
C ALA A 46 18.05 13.06 -5.33
N GLU A 47 19.11 12.63 -4.66
CA GLU A 47 20.31 12.05 -5.29
C GLU A 47 20.14 10.56 -5.65
N SER A 48 19.04 9.91 -5.25
CA SER A 48 18.85 8.48 -5.47
C SER A 48 18.22 8.16 -6.82
N ASP A 49 18.78 7.15 -7.50
CA ASP A 49 18.36 6.72 -8.85
C ASP A 49 16.92 6.16 -8.92
N PHE A 50 16.33 5.79 -7.77
CA PHE A 50 14.99 5.19 -7.69
C PHE A 50 13.90 6.19 -7.27
N PHE A 51 14.27 7.42 -6.88
CA PHE A 51 13.29 8.40 -6.41
C PHE A 51 12.63 9.13 -7.57
N GLU A 52 11.45 8.66 -7.95
CA GLU A 52 10.61 9.29 -8.99
C GLU A 52 9.79 10.49 -8.48
N GLY A 53 10.05 10.98 -7.26
CA GLY A 53 9.38 12.15 -6.71
C GLY A 53 10.13 13.44 -7.04
N THR A 54 9.51 14.57 -6.71
CA THR A 54 10.22 15.87 -6.71
C THR A 54 10.36 16.35 -5.27
N ILE A 55 11.58 16.69 -4.87
CA ILE A 55 11.81 17.43 -3.63
C ILE A 55 11.53 18.90 -3.92
N SER A 56 10.63 19.51 -3.14
CA SER A 56 10.33 20.93 -3.28
C SER A 56 11.57 21.76 -3.05
N SER A 57 11.92 22.63 -4.00
CA SER A 57 13.02 23.60 -3.83
C SER A 57 12.73 24.60 -2.71
N ARG A 58 11.45 24.91 -2.48
CA ARG A 58 10.99 25.86 -1.46
C ARG A 58 10.83 25.23 -0.08
N TYR A 59 10.38 23.97 -0.03
CA TYR A 59 10.08 23.25 1.22
C TYR A 59 10.61 21.80 1.19
N PRO A 60 11.95 21.63 1.10
CA PRO A 60 12.56 20.30 1.04
C PRO A 60 12.32 19.48 2.32
N ASP A 61 12.30 20.12 3.49
CA ASP A 61 12.00 19.50 4.78
C ASP A 61 10.57 18.92 4.84
N LEU A 62 9.58 19.64 4.30
CA LEU A 62 8.21 19.14 4.18
C LEU A 62 8.13 17.94 3.24
N SER A 63 8.88 17.98 2.13
CA SER A 63 8.96 16.87 1.17
C SER A 63 9.53 15.62 1.82
N ALA A 64 10.56 15.77 2.66
CA ALA A 64 11.14 14.70 3.47
C ALA A 64 10.13 14.11 4.46
N ARG A 65 9.41 14.97 5.19
CA ARG A 65 8.40 14.55 6.18
C ARG A 65 7.23 13.79 5.55
N ASP A 66 6.85 14.12 4.32
CA ASP A 66 5.79 13.41 3.63
C ASP A 66 6.13 11.95 3.36
N ARG A 67 7.41 11.62 3.20
CA ARG A 67 7.92 10.25 3.02
C ARG A 67 7.91 9.42 4.31
N LEU A 68 7.79 10.06 5.48
CA LEU A 68 7.64 9.36 6.76
C LEU A 68 6.20 8.93 7.03
N ARG A 69 5.20 9.52 6.36
CA ARG A 69 3.79 9.31 6.73
C ARG A 69 3.33 7.86 6.58
N ALA A 70 3.63 7.23 5.44
CA ALA A 70 3.30 5.81 5.21
C ALA A 70 4.08 4.88 6.16
N PRO A 71 5.42 5.00 6.29
CA PRO A 71 6.19 4.23 7.26
C PRO A 71 5.70 4.35 8.69
N GLN A 72 5.36 5.56 9.15
CA GLN A 72 4.81 5.79 10.49
C GLN A 72 3.45 5.14 10.67
N MET A 73 2.54 5.33 9.71
CA MET A 73 1.19 4.77 9.78
C MET A 73 1.19 3.23 9.77
N LEU A 74 2.16 2.63 9.09
CA LEU A 74 2.33 1.18 9.00
C LEU A 74 3.31 0.61 10.02
N GLY A 75 3.77 1.37 11.01
CA GLY A 75 4.61 0.81 12.07
C GLY A 75 6.06 0.52 11.72
N PHE A 76 6.57 0.98 10.58
CA PHE A 76 7.97 0.75 10.19
C PHE A 76 8.93 1.73 10.88
N VAL A 77 8.45 2.94 11.21
CA VAL A 77 9.23 3.96 11.93
C VAL A 77 8.34 4.69 12.92
N TYR A 78 8.93 5.32 13.92
CA TYR A 78 8.26 6.29 14.77
C TYR A 78 9.21 7.38 15.24
N ILE A 79 8.65 8.44 15.83
CA ILE A 79 9.42 9.50 16.47
C ILE A 79 8.93 9.61 17.91
N ALA A 80 9.85 9.42 18.86
CA ALA A 80 9.60 9.55 20.29
C ALA A 80 10.61 10.50 20.90
N ASN A 81 10.17 11.46 21.72
CA ASN A 81 11.04 12.49 22.30
C ASN A 81 11.95 13.16 21.26
N ASP A 82 11.36 13.46 20.10
CA ASP A 82 12.01 14.05 18.93
C ASP A 82 13.09 13.17 18.25
N VAL A 83 13.35 11.95 18.74
CA VAL A 83 14.29 10.98 18.16
C VAL A 83 13.58 10.05 17.18
N LEU A 84 14.17 9.83 16.01
CA LEU A 84 13.69 8.86 15.01
C LEU A 84 14.09 7.44 15.41
N HIS A 85 13.16 6.49 15.27
CA HIS A 85 13.37 5.08 15.53
C HIS A 85 12.86 4.21 14.37
N ILE A 86 13.69 3.28 13.91
CA ILE A 86 13.30 2.19 12.99
C ILE A 86 12.85 0.99 13.82
N THR A 87 11.65 0.48 13.56
CA THR A 87 11.10 -0.66 14.31
C THR A 87 11.69 -1.99 13.82
N PRO A 88 11.51 -3.10 14.56
CA PRO A 88 11.86 -4.43 14.07
C PRO A 88 11.24 -4.76 12.71
N ALA A 89 9.96 -4.40 12.49
CA ALA A 89 9.30 -4.52 11.19
C ALA A 89 9.96 -3.64 10.12
N GLY A 90 10.39 -2.42 10.47
CA GLY A 90 11.12 -1.54 9.56
C GLY A 90 12.45 -2.16 9.09
N TRP A 91 13.23 -2.71 10.02
CA TRP A 91 14.48 -3.40 9.71
C TRP A 91 14.26 -4.66 8.86
N GLN A 92 13.22 -5.44 9.13
CA GLN A 92 12.84 -6.58 8.30
C GLN A 92 12.49 -6.16 6.87
N LEU A 93 11.77 -5.05 6.71
CA LEU A 93 11.45 -4.51 5.38
C LEU A 93 12.71 -4.10 4.62
N ILE A 94 13.65 -3.40 5.28
CA ILE A 94 14.94 -2.99 4.67
C ILE A 94 15.70 -4.22 4.15
N ARG A 95 15.78 -5.29 4.95
CA ARG A 95 16.42 -6.56 4.55
C ARG A 95 15.69 -7.29 3.42
N GLY A 96 14.43 -6.91 3.13
CA GLY A 96 13.63 -7.52 2.06
C GLY A 96 13.07 -8.89 2.43
N GLU A 97 12.92 -9.14 3.73
CA GLU A 97 12.47 -10.42 4.26
C GLU A 97 10.94 -10.47 4.29
N SER A 98 10.36 -11.46 3.60
CA SER A 98 8.94 -11.85 3.77
C SER A 98 7.95 -10.71 3.54
N ILE A 99 8.25 -9.87 2.54
CA ILE A 99 7.61 -8.56 2.36
C ILE A 99 6.08 -8.65 2.33
N ARG A 100 5.51 -9.66 1.67
CA ARG A 100 4.04 -9.84 1.59
C ARG A 100 3.42 -10.10 2.96
N ASP A 101 3.98 -11.07 3.68
CA ASP A 101 3.55 -11.47 5.03
C ASP A 101 3.75 -10.33 6.03
N LEU A 102 4.85 -9.58 5.90
CA LEU A 102 5.13 -8.39 6.69
C LEU A 102 4.05 -7.32 6.47
N PHE A 103 3.80 -6.93 5.21
CA PHE A 103 2.76 -5.95 4.90
C PHE A 103 1.37 -6.42 5.33
N LEU A 104 1.05 -7.72 5.18
CA LEU A 104 -0.21 -8.28 5.67
C LEU A 104 -0.39 -8.02 7.16
N ARG A 105 0.61 -8.30 8.00
CA ARG A 105 0.55 -8.03 9.44
C ARG A 105 0.41 -6.55 9.77
N GLN A 106 1.22 -5.70 9.15
CA GLN A 106 1.15 -4.27 9.38
C GLN A 106 -0.23 -3.70 8.98
N MET A 107 -0.83 -4.23 7.91
CA MET A 107 -2.19 -3.86 7.48
C MET A 107 -3.28 -4.38 8.42
N LEU A 108 -3.15 -5.61 8.93
CA LEU A 108 -4.10 -6.16 9.90
C LEU A 108 -4.11 -5.32 11.19
N LYS A 109 -2.94 -4.90 11.67
CA LYS A 109 -2.79 -4.06 12.87
C LYS A 109 -3.14 -2.60 12.62
N TRP A 110 -3.09 -2.12 11.38
CA TRP A 110 -3.40 -0.73 11.06
C TRP A 110 -4.81 -0.38 11.55
N GLN A 111 -4.87 0.63 12.41
CA GLN A 111 -6.10 1.03 13.09
C GLN A 111 -6.26 2.54 13.18
N PHE A 112 -7.51 2.93 13.40
CA PHE A 112 -7.89 4.21 13.95
C PHE A 112 -8.70 3.97 15.24
N PRO A 113 -8.53 4.77 16.30
CA PRO A 113 -7.40 5.67 16.53
C PRO A 113 -6.05 4.93 16.51
N SER A 114 -4.99 5.70 16.29
CA SER A 114 -3.59 5.27 16.41
C SER A 114 -2.74 6.42 16.96
N TRP A 115 -1.46 6.18 17.27
CA TRP A 115 -0.57 7.28 17.66
C TRP A 115 -0.58 8.43 16.64
N GLN A 116 -0.50 8.13 15.35
CA GLN A 116 -0.52 9.14 14.28
C GLN A 116 -1.90 9.81 14.13
N HIS A 117 -2.98 9.19 14.62
CA HIS A 117 -4.35 9.61 14.42
C HIS A 117 -5.15 9.51 15.72
N GLY A 118 -5.07 10.56 16.53
CA GLY A 118 -5.80 10.69 17.79
C GLY A 118 -4.93 10.52 19.04
N GLY A 119 -3.86 9.72 18.98
CA GLY A 119 -2.97 9.50 20.13
C GLY A 119 -1.96 10.63 20.39
N ASN A 120 -1.31 11.14 19.34
CA ASN A 120 -0.29 12.17 19.48
C ASN A 120 -0.90 13.52 19.94
N PRO A 121 -0.51 14.05 21.11
CA PRO A 121 -1.07 15.29 21.65
C PRO A 121 -0.91 16.50 20.72
N LYS A 122 0.18 16.54 19.93
CA LYS A 122 0.46 17.65 19.00
C LYS A 122 -0.53 17.71 17.83
N THR A 123 -1.20 16.59 17.51
CA THR A 123 -2.09 16.46 16.34
C THR A 123 -3.48 15.94 16.65
N ARG A 124 -3.77 15.50 17.89
CA ARG A 124 -5.04 14.88 18.30
C ARG A 124 -6.27 15.67 17.91
N TRP A 125 -6.22 16.99 18.01
CA TRP A 125 -7.34 17.89 17.65
C TRP A 125 -7.84 17.73 16.21
N ARG A 126 -7.01 17.22 15.29
CA ARG A 126 -7.38 16.97 13.88
C ARG A 126 -8.22 15.71 13.69
N TYR A 127 -8.22 14.82 14.67
CA TYR A 127 -8.72 13.45 14.53
C TYR A 127 -9.85 13.11 15.50
N GLN A 128 -10.57 14.11 16.01
CA GLN A 128 -11.67 13.89 16.96
C GLN A 128 -12.69 12.86 16.47
N LYS A 129 -13.09 12.93 15.18
CA LYS A 129 -14.02 11.96 14.56
C LYS A 129 -13.53 10.51 14.59
N PHE A 130 -12.23 10.27 14.63
CA PHE A 130 -11.67 8.92 14.68
C PHE A 130 -11.77 8.30 16.08
N LEU A 131 -12.00 9.10 17.12
CA LEU A 131 -12.06 8.66 18.52
C LEU A 131 -13.41 8.03 18.90
N GLU A 132 -14.43 8.13 18.04
CA GLU A 132 -15.84 7.81 18.39
C GLU A 132 -16.18 6.31 18.33
N GLY A 133 -15.31 5.45 17.82
CA GLY A 133 -15.60 4.01 17.77
C GLY A 133 -14.47 3.11 17.27
N GLY A 134 -13.48 3.70 16.58
CA GLY A 134 -12.30 3.01 16.09
C GLY A 134 -12.59 1.92 15.06
N VAL A 135 -11.57 1.53 14.29
CA VAL A 135 -11.71 0.56 13.19
C VAL A 135 -10.35 0.03 12.75
N HIS A 136 -10.34 -1.21 12.25
CA HIS A 136 -9.24 -1.77 11.44
C HIS A 136 -9.63 -1.69 9.95
N PRO A 137 -9.19 -0.65 9.20
CA PRO A 137 -9.70 -0.42 7.85
C PRO A 137 -9.44 -1.58 6.89
N PHE A 138 -8.29 -2.25 7.03
CA PHE A 138 -7.95 -3.42 6.19
C PHE A 138 -8.93 -4.57 6.44
N ARG A 139 -9.21 -4.91 7.70
CA ARG A 139 -10.11 -6.00 8.09
C ARG A 139 -11.55 -5.72 7.64
N GLU A 140 -12.04 -4.51 7.87
CA GLU A 140 -13.39 -4.13 7.41
C GLU A 140 -13.50 -4.13 5.88
N THR A 141 -12.48 -3.63 5.17
CA THR A 141 -12.51 -3.67 3.71
C THR A 141 -12.42 -5.11 3.18
N LEU A 142 -11.67 -6.00 3.83
CA LEU A 142 -11.64 -7.42 3.51
C LEU A 142 -13.02 -8.07 3.65
N ARG A 143 -13.72 -7.77 4.75
CA ARG A 143 -15.10 -8.22 4.97
C ARG A 143 -16.05 -7.70 3.89
N VAL A 144 -16.02 -6.40 3.61
CA VAL A 144 -16.85 -5.80 2.55
C VAL A 144 -16.55 -6.40 1.18
N ALA A 145 -15.28 -6.62 0.84
CA ALA A 145 -14.90 -7.20 -0.44
C ALA A 145 -15.33 -8.67 -0.57
N LEU A 146 -15.31 -9.46 0.51
CA LEU A 146 -15.88 -10.81 0.51
C LEU A 146 -17.40 -10.78 0.33
N GLU A 147 -18.08 -9.90 1.05
CA GLU A 147 -19.55 -9.81 1.05
C GLU A 147 -20.12 -9.30 -0.28
N LEU A 148 -19.41 -8.40 -0.96
CA LEU A 148 -19.84 -7.77 -2.21
C LEU A 148 -19.15 -8.35 -3.46
N GLU A 149 -18.40 -9.45 -3.30
CA GLU A 149 -17.62 -10.09 -4.37
C GLU A 149 -16.68 -9.12 -5.12
N GLY A 150 -16.10 -8.22 -4.34
CA GLY A 150 -15.15 -7.21 -4.78
C GLY A 150 -15.73 -5.82 -4.91
N ILE A 151 -14.83 -4.83 -4.87
CA ILE A 151 -15.15 -3.42 -4.74
C ILE A 151 -14.34 -2.58 -5.73
N THR A 152 -14.95 -1.59 -6.35
CA THR A 152 -14.26 -0.70 -7.30
C THR A 152 -13.53 0.44 -6.57
N LYS A 153 -12.60 1.09 -7.26
CA LYS A 153 -11.93 2.29 -6.75
C LYS A 153 -12.91 3.40 -6.34
N HIS A 154 -13.99 3.60 -7.10
CA HIS A 154 -15.01 4.61 -6.80
C HIS A 154 -15.81 4.23 -5.53
N GLU A 155 -16.17 2.96 -5.39
CA GLU A 155 -16.87 2.46 -4.19
C GLU A 155 -15.99 2.62 -2.94
N ILE A 156 -14.69 2.33 -3.03
CA ILE A 156 -13.73 2.58 -1.94
C ILE A 156 -13.69 4.08 -1.61
N ALA A 157 -13.52 4.94 -2.61
CA ALA A 157 -13.35 6.37 -2.43
C ALA A 157 -14.57 7.03 -1.75
N LEU A 158 -15.79 6.68 -2.21
CA LEU A 158 -17.02 7.29 -1.73
C LEU A 158 -17.54 6.68 -0.44
N PHE A 159 -17.49 5.35 -0.30
CA PHE A 159 -18.23 4.67 0.76
C PHE A 159 -17.34 4.09 1.86
N LEU A 160 -16.10 3.70 1.55
CA LEU A 160 -15.22 3.05 2.54
C LEU A 160 -14.20 4.00 3.18
N LEU A 161 -13.57 4.90 2.41
CA LEU A 161 -12.64 5.88 3.00
C LEU A 161 -13.29 6.78 4.06
N PRO A 162 -14.55 7.23 3.91
CA PRO A 162 -15.23 8.01 4.96
C PRO A 162 -15.76 7.18 6.12
N ALA A 163 -15.75 5.84 6.02
CA ALA A 163 -16.24 4.95 7.08
C ALA A 163 -15.17 4.78 8.17
N LEU A 164 -15.42 5.35 9.36
CA LEU A 164 -14.45 5.36 10.47
C LEU A 164 -14.81 4.43 11.64
N THR A 165 -15.89 3.65 11.50
CA THR A 165 -16.36 2.67 12.49
C THR A 165 -16.92 1.43 11.80
N PRO A 166 -16.96 0.25 12.45
CA PRO A 166 -17.54 -0.96 11.88
C PRO A 166 -18.99 -0.77 11.41
N GLN A 167 -19.81 -0.03 12.16
CA GLN A 167 -21.18 0.29 11.79
C GLN A 167 -21.24 1.18 10.54
N ALA A 168 -20.28 2.09 10.35
CA ALA A 168 -20.19 2.87 9.12
C ALA A 168 -19.86 1.99 7.91
N PHE A 169 -19.01 0.97 8.07
CA PHE A 169 -18.75 -0.03 7.03
C PHE A 169 -20.00 -0.86 6.70
N ASN A 170 -20.80 -1.25 7.70
CA ASN A 170 -22.09 -1.93 7.44
C ASN A 170 -23.02 -1.07 6.58
N ARG A 171 -23.19 0.21 6.95
CA ARG A 171 -23.98 1.15 6.13
C ARG A 171 -23.40 1.34 4.73
N ALA A 172 -22.08 1.31 4.59
CA ALA A 172 -21.42 1.40 3.29
C ALA A 172 -21.75 0.20 2.39
N VAL A 173 -21.87 -1.02 2.95
CA VAL A 173 -22.30 -2.19 2.19
C VAL A 173 -23.69 -1.98 1.59
N ASP A 174 -24.65 -1.51 2.39
CA ASP A 174 -26.02 -1.26 1.95
C ASP A 174 -26.06 -0.21 0.84
N LYS A 175 -25.36 0.91 1.03
CA LYS A 175 -25.21 1.96 0.01
C LYS A 175 -24.61 1.44 -1.30
N ILE A 176 -23.60 0.58 -1.23
CA ILE A 176 -22.98 0.01 -2.43
C ILE A 176 -23.97 -0.90 -3.16
N ARG A 177 -24.76 -1.70 -2.44
CA ARG A 177 -25.79 -2.55 -3.06
C ARG A 177 -26.83 -1.72 -3.79
N GLU A 178 -27.36 -0.69 -3.14
CA GLU A 178 -28.33 0.26 -3.71
C GLU A 178 -27.74 0.96 -4.95
N PHE A 179 -26.55 1.53 -4.82
CA PHE A 179 -25.82 2.17 -5.91
C PHE A 179 -25.63 1.24 -7.12
N ARG A 180 -25.25 -0.02 -6.90
CA ARG A 180 -25.08 -1.00 -7.98
C ARG A 180 -26.41 -1.34 -8.65
N HIS A 181 -27.47 -1.50 -7.87
CA HIS A 181 -28.81 -1.81 -8.38
C HIS A 181 -29.34 -0.67 -9.26
N GLU A 182 -29.28 0.57 -8.78
CA GLU A 182 -29.68 1.76 -9.56
C GLU A 182 -28.83 1.92 -10.81
N LEU A 183 -27.50 1.76 -10.70
CA LEU A 183 -26.64 1.84 -11.87
C LEU A 183 -26.96 0.76 -12.91
N GLN A 184 -27.42 -0.43 -12.49
CA GLN A 184 -27.81 -1.50 -13.41
C GLN A 184 -29.14 -1.22 -14.13
N SER A 185 -30.09 -0.56 -13.46
CA SER A 185 -31.39 -0.23 -14.06
C SER A 185 -31.31 0.88 -15.12
N ILE A 186 -30.24 1.68 -15.10
CA ILE A 186 -30.06 2.79 -16.05
C ILE A 186 -29.48 2.29 -17.39
N SER A 187 -30.28 2.49 -18.45
CA SER A 187 -29.88 2.23 -19.83
C SER A 187 -29.21 3.44 -20.48
N GLY A 188 -28.22 3.18 -21.34
CA GLY A 188 -27.51 4.23 -22.10
C GLY A 188 -26.31 4.84 -21.36
N LEU A 189 -25.27 5.19 -22.13
CA LEU A 189 -24.00 5.67 -21.56
C LEU A 189 -24.09 7.05 -20.90
N ARG A 190 -24.87 7.97 -21.49
CA ARG A 190 -25.01 9.33 -20.97
C ARG A 190 -25.78 9.38 -19.64
N PRO A 191 -26.98 8.79 -19.51
CA PRO A 191 -27.70 8.75 -18.23
C PRO A 191 -26.89 8.09 -17.11
N ARG A 192 -26.13 7.02 -17.42
CA ARG A 192 -25.23 6.38 -16.45
C ARG A 192 -24.14 7.32 -15.95
N ARG A 193 -23.54 8.12 -16.85
CA ARG A 193 -22.52 9.12 -16.47
C ARG A 193 -23.11 10.21 -15.59
N GLU A 194 -24.29 10.72 -15.94
CA GLU A 194 -24.99 11.74 -15.17
C GLU A 194 -25.33 11.23 -13.76
N PHE A 195 -25.86 10.00 -13.65
CA PHE A 195 -26.12 9.35 -12.37
C PHE A 195 -24.86 9.19 -11.52
N LEU A 196 -23.77 8.69 -12.11
CA LEU A 196 -22.49 8.55 -11.40
C LEU A 196 -21.99 9.88 -10.85
N GLN A 197 -22.10 10.96 -11.64
CA GLN A 197 -21.71 12.30 -11.20
C GLN A 197 -22.60 12.81 -10.06
N GLN A 198 -23.92 12.63 -10.16
CA GLN A 198 -24.87 13.05 -9.12
C GLN A 198 -24.63 12.36 -7.79
N VAL A 199 -24.45 11.03 -7.80
CA VAL A 199 -24.12 10.24 -6.59
C VAL A 199 -22.78 10.70 -6.00
N TYR A 200 -21.80 10.96 -6.87
CA TYR A 200 -20.48 11.41 -6.44
C TYR A 200 -20.55 12.77 -5.73
N GLU A 201 -21.25 13.74 -6.33
CA GLU A 201 -21.41 15.07 -5.76
C GLU A 201 -22.23 15.05 -4.45
N SER A 202 -23.33 14.28 -4.41
CA SER A 202 -24.19 14.21 -3.22
C SER A 202 -23.48 13.55 -2.03
N GLU A 203 -22.76 12.46 -2.26
CA GLU A 203 -21.98 11.79 -1.20
C GLU A 203 -20.84 12.68 -0.70
N LEU A 204 -20.13 13.39 -1.60
CA LEU A 204 -19.09 14.34 -1.17
C LEU A 204 -19.65 15.49 -0.33
N GLN A 205 -20.77 16.08 -0.73
CA GLN A 205 -21.43 17.11 0.06
C GLN A 205 -21.82 16.59 1.44
N ARG A 206 -22.29 15.33 1.53
CA ARG A 206 -22.61 14.69 2.80
C ARG A 206 -21.37 14.44 3.67
N ILE A 207 -20.29 13.92 3.08
CA ILE A 207 -19.02 13.63 3.79
C ILE A 207 -18.43 14.91 4.39
N TYR A 208 -18.46 16.01 3.62
CA TYR A 208 -17.89 17.30 4.01
C TYR A 208 -18.94 18.31 4.51
N ALA A 209 -20.15 17.85 4.88
CA ALA A 209 -21.26 18.73 5.25
C ALA A 209 -20.89 19.71 6.36
N GLU A 210 -20.15 19.26 7.36
CA GLU A 210 -19.71 20.10 8.48
C GLU A 210 -18.66 21.15 8.04
N ASP A 211 -17.72 20.77 7.18
CA ASP A 211 -16.72 21.71 6.66
C ASP A 211 -17.40 22.77 5.79
N ILE A 212 -18.39 22.38 4.99
CA ILE A 212 -19.20 23.28 4.16
C ILE A 212 -20.00 24.25 5.04
N ARG A 213 -20.71 23.72 6.05
CA ARG A 213 -21.52 24.50 6.99
C ARG A 213 -20.69 25.55 7.73
N LEU A 214 -19.47 25.19 8.11
CA LEU A 214 -18.54 26.07 8.82
C LEU A 214 -17.71 26.97 7.88
N GLY A 215 -17.97 26.95 6.56
CA GLY A 215 -17.23 27.76 5.59
C GLY A 215 -15.76 27.36 5.40
N ARG A 216 -15.36 26.15 5.84
CA ARG A 216 -14.00 25.61 5.74
C ARG A 216 -13.72 25.03 4.34
N ILE A 217 -14.09 25.78 3.31
CA ILE A 217 -14.02 25.36 1.90
C ILE A 217 -12.83 25.96 1.14
N GLY A 218 -12.03 26.82 1.78
CA GLY A 218 -10.82 27.38 1.19
C GLY A 218 -9.76 26.31 0.92
N ILE A 219 -9.18 26.31 -0.28
CA ILE A 219 -8.09 25.41 -0.67
C ILE A 219 -6.78 26.20 -0.72
N ARG A 220 -5.76 25.67 -0.05
CA ARG A 220 -4.46 26.34 0.17
C ARG A 220 -3.59 26.43 -1.09
N GLU A 221 -3.76 25.51 -2.03
CA GLU A 221 -2.87 25.34 -3.20
C GLU A 221 -3.41 26.00 -4.47
N THR A 222 -4.73 26.17 -4.60
CA THR A 222 -5.35 26.78 -5.77
C THR A 222 -6.59 27.55 -5.32
N PRO A 223 -6.60 28.89 -5.42
CA PRO A 223 -7.80 29.66 -5.12
C PRO A 223 -8.85 29.38 -6.19
N ALA A 224 -10.11 29.27 -5.78
CA ALA A 224 -11.21 29.13 -6.71
C ALA A 224 -11.46 30.45 -7.47
N GLU A 225 -12.04 30.36 -8.67
CA GLU A 225 -12.71 31.50 -9.29
C GLU A 225 -13.87 31.95 -8.40
N GLY A 226 -14.08 33.26 -8.29
CA GLY A 226 -15.15 33.83 -7.46
C GLY A 226 -16.52 33.24 -7.81
N GLY A 227 -17.24 32.75 -6.79
CA GLY A 227 -18.56 32.12 -6.94
C GLY A 227 -18.56 30.63 -7.28
N ARG A 228 -17.38 29.99 -7.40
CA ARG A 228 -17.22 28.54 -7.65
C ARG A 228 -16.48 27.80 -6.54
N GLU A 229 -16.35 28.40 -5.37
CA GLU A 229 -15.56 27.90 -4.24
C GLU A 229 -16.01 26.51 -3.80
N LEU A 230 -17.33 26.31 -3.69
CA LEU A 230 -17.90 25.01 -3.28
C LEU A 230 -17.63 23.92 -4.33
N GLN A 231 -17.84 24.21 -5.61
CA GLN A 231 -17.59 23.24 -6.69
C GLN A 231 -16.11 22.87 -6.77
N HIS A 232 -15.23 23.87 -6.67
CA HIS A 232 -13.78 23.65 -6.63
C HIS A 232 -13.36 22.82 -5.42
N PHE A 233 -13.94 23.08 -4.25
CA PHE A 233 -13.72 22.29 -3.03
C PHE A 233 -14.14 20.84 -3.20
N ILE A 234 -15.38 20.59 -3.63
CA ILE A 234 -15.92 19.24 -3.84
C ILE A 234 -15.08 18.48 -4.87
N HIS A 235 -14.75 19.10 -6.01
CA HIS A 235 -13.94 18.48 -7.04
C HIS A 235 -12.56 18.06 -6.51
N THR A 236 -11.88 18.96 -5.79
CA THR A 236 -10.55 18.70 -5.22
C THR A 236 -10.59 17.59 -4.18
N LYS A 237 -11.57 17.62 -3.26
CA LYS A 237 -11.75 16.56 -2.25
C LYS A 237 -12.06 15.22 -2.89
N GLY A 238 -12.91 15.21 -3.90
CA GLY A 238 -13.21 14.02 -4.69
C GLY A 238 -11.96 13.40 -5.30
N ARG A 239 -11.18 14.20 -6.04
CA ARG A 239 -9.93 13.75 -6.65
C ARG A 239 -8.97 13.15 -5.61
N ASN A 240 -8.83 13.81 -4.46
CA ASN A 240 -8.00 13.31 -3.36
C ASN A 240 -8.49 11.95 -2.83
N LEU A 241 -9.80 11.76 -2.65
CA LEU A 241 -10.35 10.46 -2.24
C LEU A 241 -10.07 9.36 -3.28
N GLN A 242 -10.14 9.68 -4.57
CA GLN A 242 -9.76 8.72 -5.62
C GLN A 242 -8.27 8.37 -5.58
N ASP A 243 -7.40 9.34 -5.34
CA ASP A 243 -5.96 9.11 -5.21
C ASP A 243 -5.63 8.25 -3.98
N TYR A 244 -6.31 8.49 -2.85
CA TYR A 244 -6.21 7.64 -1.66
C TYR A 244 -6.77 6.23 -1.88
N ALA A 245 -7.87 6.10 -2.63
CA ALA A 245 -8.44 4.79 -2.96
C ALA A 245 -7.49 3.99 -3.87
N ASP A 246 -6.82 4.64 -4.84
CA ASP A 246 -5.78 4.01 -5.65
C ASP A 246 -4.62 3.50 -4.79
N ALA A 247 -4.16 4.33 -3.84
CA ALA A 247 -3.15 3.93 -2.87
C ALA A 247 -3.62 2.71 -2.04
N VAL A 248 -4.81 2.76 -1.46
CA VAL A 248 -5.39 1.64 -0.70
C VAL A 248 -5.39 0.35 -1.53
N MET A 249 -5.88 0.38 -2.77
CA MET A 249 -5.91 -0.80 -3.64
C MET A 249 -4.51 -1.38 -3.88
N ARG A 250 -3.50 -0.53 -4.13
CA ARG A 250 -2.11 -0.98 -4.33
C ARG A 250 -1.54 -1.64 -3.08
N TYR A 251 -1.68 -0.99 -1.93
CA TYR A 251 -1.20 -1.51 -0.66
C TYR A 251 -1.90 -2.82 -0.27
N PHE A 252 -3.20 -2.94 -0.53
CA PHE A 252 -3.96 -4.15 -0.21
C PHE A 252 -3.56 -5.31 -1.12
N ARG A 253 -3.36 -5.06 -2.42
CA ARG A 253 -2.82 -6.06 -3.35
C ARG A 253 -1.41 -6.50 -2.97
N TYR A 254 -0.59 -5.60 -2.45
CA TYR A 254 0.78 -5.90 -2.05
C TYR A 254 0.87 -6.92 -0.90
N THR A 255 -0.20 -7.07 -0.11
CA THR A 255 -0.31 -8.14 0.90
C THR A 255 -0.48 -9.55 0.28
N GLY A 256 -0.84 -9.65 -1.00
CA GLY A 256 -1.19 -10.91 -1.66
C GLY A 256 -2.61 -11.43 -1.37
N LEU A 257 -3.35 -10.80 -0.45
CA LEU A 257 -4.72 -11.21 -0.09
C LEU A 257 -5.79 -10.66 -1.04
N PHE A 258 -5.44 -9.66 -1.84
CA PHE A 258 -6.32 -9.06 -2.84
C PHE A 258 -5.68 -9.10 -4.23
N THR A 259 -6.52 -9.21 -5.25
CA THR A 259 -6.13 -9.07 -6.66
C THR A 259 -7.16 -8.20 -7.40
N LEU A 260 -6.94 -7.95 -8.69
CA LEU A 260 -7.88 -7.24 -9.55
C LEU A 260 -8.63 -8.22 -10.44
N ARG A 261 -9.95 -8.03 -10.55
CA ARG A 261 -10.78 -8.65 -11.58
C ARG A 261 -11.49 -7.55 -12.35
N GLY A 262 -11.01 -7.25 -13.55
CA GLY A 262 -11.39 -6.03 -14.25
C GLY A 262 -11.00 -4.79 -13.44
N ASN A 263 -11.97 -3.95 -13.08
CA ASN A 263 -11.78 -2.75 -12.27
C ASN A 263 -12.10 -2.93 -10.77
N ARG A 264 -12.37 -4.17 -10.32
CA ARG A 264 -12.71 -4.49 -8.94
C ARG A 264 -11.52 -5.08 -8.19
N LEU A 265 -11.29 -4.60 -6.98
CA LEU A 265 -10.46 -5.25 -5.97
C LEU A 265 -11.25 -6.44 -5.41
N VAL A 266 -10.74 -7.66 -5.62
CA VAL A 266 -11.36 -8.92 -5.14
C VAL A 266 -10.41 -9.65 -4.21
N VAL A 267 -10.94 -10.51 -3.35
CA VAL A 267 -10.14 -11.36 -2.47
C VAL A 267 -9.56 -12.53 -3.27
N SER A 268 -8.23 -12.73 -3.19
CA SER A 268 -7.52 -13.77 -3.95
C SER A 268 -7.74 -15.17 -3.38
N ASN A 269 -7.77 -15.30 -2.04
CA ASN A 269 -8.00 -16.55 -1.33
C ASN A 269 -9.05 -16.36 -0.24
N VAL A 270 -10.28 -16.79 -0.53
CA VAL A 270 -11.43 -16.64 0.37
C VAL A 270 -11.23 -17.40 1.69
N MET A 271 -10.61 -18.59 1.66
CA MET A 271 -10.36 -19.38 2.87
C MET A 271 -9.40 -18.66 3.83
N LYS A 272 -8.24 -18.22 3.33
CA LYS A 272 -7.28 -17.44 4.13
C LYS A 272 -7.90 -16.16 4.67
N ALA A 273 -8.71 -15.47 3.86
CA ALA A 273 -9.40 -14.27 4.31
C ALA A 273 -10.39 -14.54 5.45
N ARG A 274 -11.17 -15.62 5.38
CA ARG A 274 -12.07 -16.03 6.47
C ARG A 274 -11.31 -16.40 7.75
N GLN A 275 -10.22 -17.15 7.63
CA GLN A 275 -9.35 -17.47 8.76
C GLN A 275 -8.80 -16.20 9.42
N LEU A 276 -8.33 -15.22 8.63
CA LEU A 276 -7.85 -13.95 9.14
C LEU A 276 -8.93 -13.12 9.85
N LEU A 277 -10.15 -13.10 9.31
CA LEU A 277 -11.26 -12.40 9.95
C LEU A 277 -11.69 -13.05 11.26
N ALA A 278 -11.44 -14.36 11.43
CA ALA A 278 -11.68 -15.08 12.68
C ALA A 278 -10.57 -14.90 13.74
N VAL A 279 -9.39 -14.38 13.36
CA VAL A 279 -8.34 -14.04 14.33
C VAL A 279 -8.83 -12.90 15.22
N ASP A 280 -8.82 -13.12 16.54
CA ASP A 280 -9.07 -12.06 17.50
C ASP A 280 -7.94 -11.03 17.47
N LEU A 281 -8.28 -9.81 17.09
CA LEU A 281 -7.34 -8.70 16.98
C LEU A 281 -8.07 -7.43 17.42
N PRO A 282 -8.21 -7.21 18.74
CA PRO A 282 -8.89 -6.05 19.25
C PRO A 282 -8.10 -4.78 18.95
N LEU A 283 -8.82 -3.66 18.87
CA LEU A 283 -8.21 -2.34 18.79
C LEU A 283 -7.33 -2.12 20.02
N ARG A 284 -6.09 -1.69 19.80
CA ARG A 284 -5.23 -1.20 20.87
C ARG A 284 -5.80 0.08 21.45
N THR A 285 -5.74 0.22 22.77
CA THR A 285 -6.21 1.42 23.52
C THR A 285 -5.05 2.26 24.05
N ASP A 286 -3.84 1.71 24.08
CA ASP A 286 -2.59 2.35 24.49
C ASP A 286 -1.96 3.22 23.39
N TYR A 287 -2.74 3.62 22.38
CA TYR A 287 -2.26 4.43 21.25
C TYR A 287 -1.80 5.84 21.63
N GLU A 288 -2.04 6.29 22.87
CA GLU A 288 -1.56 7.56 23.41
C GLU A 288 -0.11 7.47 23.94
N ASN A 289 0.44 6.26 24.09
CA ASN A 289 1.85 6.06 24.39
C ASN A 289 2.58 5.63 23.11
N VAL A 290 3.45 6.50 22.58
CA VAL A 290 4.19 6.23 21.35
C VAL A 290 5.04 4.97 21.43
N ALA A 291 5.73 4.74 22.55
CA ALA A 291 6.64 3.61 22.68
C ALA A 291 5.85 2.29 22.72
N THR A 292 4.85 2.19 23.59
CA THR A 292 4.04 0.98 23.74
C THR A 292 3.23 0.68 22.47
N PHE A 293 2.68 1.70 21.81
CA PHE A 293 1.92 1.49 20.58
C PHE A 293 2.80 0.98 19.43
N TYR A 294 4.03 1.49 19.27
CA TYR A 294 4.96 1.02 18.24
C TYR A 294 5.72 -0.26 18.60
N GLU A 295 5.77 -0.65 19.88
CA GLU A 295 6.16 -1.99 20.28
C GLU A 295 5.20 -3.03 19.69
N TYR A 296 3.89 -2.77 19.72
CA TYR A 296 2.89 -3.60 19.05
C TYR A 296 2.89 -3.42 17.53
N LEU A 297 2.70 -2.19 17.05
CA LEU A 297 2.53 -1.93 15.63
C LEU A 297 3.80 -2.26 14.85
N GLY A 298 4.98 -2.06 15.43
CA GLY A 298 6.28 -2.36 14.81
C GLY A 298 6.82 -3.77 15.01
N ASN A 299 6.07 -4.68 15.68
CA ASN A 299 6.48 -6.07 15.83
C ASN A 299 6.05 -6.92 14.61
N PRO A 300 6.98 -7.46 13.83
CA PRO A 300 6.67 -8.19 12.60
C PRO A 300 6.11 -9.60 12.84
N SER A 301 6.13 -10.10 14.08
CA SER A 301 5.60 -11.41 14.42
C SER A 301 4.15 -11.36 14.90
N ILE A 302 3.56 -10.15 15.01
CA ILE A 302 2.19 -9.94 15.48
C ILE A 302 1.31 -9.39 14.35
N PRO A 303 0.09 -9.94 14.14
CA PRO A 303 -0.38 -11.20 14.71
C PRO A 303 0.36 -12.42 14.12
N GLN A 304 0.35 -13.54 14.84
CA GLN A 304 0.68 -14.83 14.23
C GLN A 304 -0.41 -15.14 13.20
N LEU A 305 -0.01 -15.48 11.97
CA LEU A 305 -0.97 -15.78 10.92
C LEU A 305 -1.57 -17.18 11.15
N PRO A 306 -2.82 -17.42 10.74
CA PRO A 306 -3.49 -18.71 10.96
C PRO A 306 -2.76 -19.91 10.39
N TRP A 307 -1.95 -19.70 9.35
CA TRP A 307 -1.20 -20.74 8.63
C TRP A 307 0.25 -20.91 9.10
N GLU A 308 0.57 -20.41 10.30
CA GLU A 308 1.92 -20.48 10.89
C GLU A 308 1.98 -21.49 12.04
N THR A 309 1.16 -22.53 11.97
CA THR A 309 1.30 -23.68 12.85
C THR A 309 2.51 -24.52 12.44
N PRO A 310 3.19 -25.21 13.37
CA PRO A 310 4.35 -26.04 13.04
C PRO A 310 4.08 -27.07 11.92
N SER A 311 2.90 -27.69 11.91
CA SER A 311 2.50 -28.65 10.89
C SER A 311 2.31 -28.02 9.51
N GLU A 312 1.66 -26.85 9.42
CA GLU A 312 1.50 -26.14 8.15
C GLU A 312 2.83 -25.61 7.62
N LEU A 313 3.72 -25.14 8.51
CA LEU A 313 5.06 -24.71 8.11
C LEU A 313 5.89 -25.89 7.59
N GLN A 314 5.82 -27.06 8.22
CA GLN A 314 6.48 -28.27 7.73
C GLN A 314 5.94 -28.68 6.35
N ALA A 315 4.61 -28.73 6.19
CA ALA A 315 3.99 -29.05 4.90
C ALA A 315 4.38 -28.03 3.81
N ARG A 316 4.45 -26.74 4.15
CA ARG A 316 4.92 -25.68 3.24
C ARG A 316 6.38 -25.90 2.86
N LEU A 317 7.26 -26.24 3.81
CA LEU A 317 8.67 -26.53 3.52
C LEU A 317 8.83 -27.70 2.55
N GLU A 318 8.06 -28.77 2.71
CA GLU A 318 8.09 -29.92 1.79
C GLU A 318 7.69 -29.51 0.37
N GLN A 319 6.61 -28.72 0.24
CA GLN A 319 6.18 -28.18 -1.05
C GLN A 319 7.23 -27.29 -1.70
N LEU A 320 7.79 -26.35 -0.93
CA LEU A 320 8.83 -25.44 -1.40
C LEU A 320 10.10 -26.20 -1.79
N SER A 321 10.49 -27.24 -1.04
CA SER A 321 11.64 -28.10 -1.33
C SER A 321 11.48 -28.81 -2.67
N SER A 322 10.31 -29.41 -2.90
CA SER A 322 9.96 -30.06 -4.16
C SER A 322 10.02 -29.08 -5.33
N GLU A 323 9.45 -27.88 -5.17
CA GLU A 323 9.45 -26.87 -6.22
C GLU A 323 10.86 -26.37 -6.57
N ILE A 324 11.69 -26.06 -5.56
CA ILE A 324 13.09 -25.67 -5.79
C ILE A 324 13.84 -26.76 -6.54
N LYS A 325 13.66 -28.03 -6.17
CA LYS A 325 14.30 -29.16 -6.85
C LYS A 325 13.88 -29.23 -8.33
N ASN A 326 12.59 -29.09 -8.61
CA ASN A 326 12.06 -29.11 -9.98
C ASN A 326 12.59 -27.94 -10.82
N LEU A 327 12.58 -26.71 -10.27
CA LEU A 327 13.09 -25.52 -10.96
C LEU A 327 14.60 -25.60 -11.21
N SER A 328 15.36 -26.05 -10.20
CA SER A 328 16.82 -26.23 -10.32
C SER A 328 17.15 -27.27 -11.40
N THR A 329 16.40 -28.37 -11.45
CA THR A 329 16.54 -29.40 -12.49
C THR A 329 16.24 -28.85 -13.88
N ALA A 330 15.13 -28.10 -14.04
CA ALA A 330 14.76 -27.48 -15.31
C ALA A 330 15.82 -26.47 -15.82
N LEU A 331 16.55 -25.83 -14.90
CA LEU A 331 17.64 -24.89 -15.20
C LEU A 331 19.01 -25.57 -15.33
N GLY A 332 19.15 -26.86 -15.04
CA GLY A 332 20.44 -27.54 -15.00
C GLY A 332 21.37 -27.03 -13.88
N ARG A 333 20.81 -26.55 -12.76
CA ARG A 333 21.54 -25.98 -11.61
C ARG A 333 21.53 -26.92 -10.40
N PRO A 334 22.54 -26.83 -9.52
CA PRO A 334 22.47 -27.50 -8.22
C PRO A 334 21.32 -26.94 -7.38
N THR A 335 20.66 -27.81 -6.62
CA THR A 335 19.63 -27.39 -5.66
C THR A 335 20.28 -26.58 -4.53
N PRO A 336 19.79 -25.36 -4.23
CA PRO A 336 20.27 -24.57 -3.10
C PRO A 336 20.16 -25.34 -1.78
N GLN A 337 21.23 -25.30 -0.97
CA GLN A 337 21.23 -25.92 0.36
C GLN A 337 20.53 -25.01 1.38
N PRO A 338 19.55 -25.53 2.14
CA PRO A 338 18.83 -24.74 3.14
C PRO A 338 19.73 -24.37 4.33
N PRO A 339 19.73 -23.11 4.80
CA PRO A 339 20.44 -22.71 6.00
C PRO A 339 19.71 -23.15 7.28
N GLU A 340 20.43 -23.31 8.40
CA GLU A 340 19.82 -23.53 9.72
C GLU A 340 19.14 -22.27 10.24
N ARG A 341 17.80 -22.28 10.33
CA ARG A 341 16.94 -21.17 10.76
C ARG A 341 15.62 -21.69 11.35
N PRO A 342 14.87 -20.88 12.11
CA PRO A 342 13.50 -21.19 12.48
C PRO A 342 12.63 -21.55 11.25
N LEU A 343 11.62 -22.41 11.42
CA LEU A 343 10.81 -22.94 10.31
C LEU A 343 10.21 -21.86 9.41
N LEU A 344 9.69 -20.78 10.00
CA LEU A 344 9.09 -19.68 9.26
C LEU A 344 10.13 -18.96 8.39
N ASP A 345 11.27 -18.61 8.98
CA ASP A 345 12.38 -17.95 8.26
C ASP A 345 12.93 -18.85 7.15
N LEU A 346 12.93 -20.16 7.36
CA LEU A 346 13.30 -21.14 6.34
C LEU A 346 12.30 -21.14 5.18
N CYS A 347 10.99 -21.15 5.45
CA CYS A 347 9.96 -21.03 4.40
C CYS A 347 10.20 -19.77 3.55
N HIS A 348 10.43 -18.63 4.21
CA HIS A 348 10.66 -17.36 3.53
C HIS A 348 11.95 -17.35 2.70
N TRP A 349 13.02 -17.95 3.22
CA TRP A 349 14.26 -18.12 2.46
C TRP A 349 14.03 -18.95 1.19
N MET A 350 13.28 -20.06 1.29
CA MET A 350 12.97 -20.93 0.16
C MET A 350 12.11 -20.23 -0.90
N GLU A 351 11.13 -19.42 -0.50
CA GLU A 351 10.31 -18.63 -1.43
C GLU A 351 11.13 -17.60 -2.22
N ASN A 352 12.13 -17.00 -1.58
CA ASN A 352 13.07 -16.12 -2.26
C ASN A 352 13.93 -16.89 -3.29
N GLN A 353 14.35 -18.12 -2.98
CA GLN A 353 15.04 -18.99 -3.95
C GLN A 353 14.14 -19.33 -5.13
N ILE A 354 12.89 -19.74 -4.88
CA ILE A 354 11.90 -20.03 -5.93
C ILE A 354 11.70 -18.81 -6.83
N SER A 355 11.52 -17.62 -6.24
CA SER A 355 11.33 -16.38 -7.01
C SER A 355 12.54 -16.10 -7.93
N SER A 356 13.76 -16.33 -7.43
CA SER A 356 14.99 -16.18 -8.21
C SER A 356 15.07 -17.20 -9.36
N LEU A 357 14.82 -18.48 -9.06
CA LEU A 357 14.85 -19.57 -10.05
C LEU A 357 13.76 -19.42 -11.11
N ARG A 358 12.53 -19.06 -10.72
CA ARG A 358 11.43 -18.79 -11.68
C ARG A 358 11.80 -17.65 -12.62
N LEU A 359 12.40 -16.58 -12.11
CA LEU A 359 12.87 -15.46 -12.93
C LEU A 359 13.96 -15.91 -13.92
N GLU A 360 14.92 -16.74 -13.48
CA GLU A 360 15.93 -17.31 -14.37
C GLU A 360 15.31 -18.22 -15.44
N LEU A 361 14.33 -19.04 -15.08
CA LEU A 361 13.64 -19.93 -16.02
C LEU A 361 12.80 -19.16 -17.04
N LEU A 362 12.09 -18.11 -16.60
CA LEU A 362 11.33 -17.23 -17.48
C LEU A 362 12.26 -16.55 -18.51
N ARG A 363 13.45 -16.12 -18.09
CA ARG A 363 14.47 -15.55 -19.00
C ARG A 363 14.89 -16.51 -20.11
N GLN A 364 14.98 -17.81 -19.83
CA GLN A 364 15.33 -18.82 -20.84
C GLN A 364 14.19 -19.10 -21.84
N ARG A 365 12.92 -18.83 -21.47
CA ARG A 365 11.75 -19.16 -22.28
C ARG A 365 11.30 -18.05 -23.24
N TRP A 366 11.76 -16.81 -23.06
CA TRP A 366 11.31 -15.72 -23.91
C TRP A 366 11.93 -15.80 -25.30
N ASP A 367 11.07 -15.97 -26.29
CA ASP A 367 11.43 -15.90 -27.69
C ASP A 367 11.41 -14.44 -28.19
N ILE A 368 12.39 -14.08 -29.00
CA ILE A 368 12.51 -12.73 -29.56
C ILE A 368 11.29 -12.41 -30.43
N GLU A 369 10.73 -13.38 -31.15
CA GLU A 369 9.55 -13.18 -31.98
C GLU A 369 8.29 -12.88 -31.16
N GLU A 370 8.15 -13.52 -29.99
CA GLU A 370 7.05 -13.25 -29.07
C GLU A 370 7.20 -11.86 -28.42
N VAL A 371 8.41 -11.50 -27.96
CA VAL A 371 8.69 -10.15 -27.44
C VAL A 371 8.37 -9.09 -28.49
N THR A 372 8.80 -9.27 -29.74
CA THR A 372 8.51 -8.33 -30.83
C THR A 372 7.00 -8.25 -31.11
N ARG A 373 6.30 -9.39 -31.17
CA ARG A 373 4.86 -9.44 -31.43
C ARG A 373 4.04 -8.77 -30.32
N PHE A 374 4.47 -8.90 -29.07
CA PHE A 374 3.75 -8.34 -27.92
C PHE A 374 3.62 -6.81 -27.96
N TYR A 375 4.52 -6.10 -28.65
CA TYR A 375 4.34 -4.65 -28.92
C TYR A 375 3.05 -4.35 -29.68
N THR A 376 2.57 -5.26 -30.52
CA THR A 376 1.28 -5.11 -31.23
C THR A 376 0.10 -5.11 -30.25
N ASP A 377 0.12 -5.97 -29.24
CA ASP A 377 -0.94 -6.03 -28.23
C ASP A 377 -0.92 -4.80 -27.31
N ILE A 378 0.27 -4.26 -27.03
CA ILE A 378 0.45 -2.99 -26.33
C ILE A 378 -0.16 -1.84 -27.15
N LEU A 379 0.22 -1.69 -28.42
CA LEU A 379 -0.29 -0.63 -29.32
C LEU A 379 -1.81 -0.72 -29.51
N ARG A 380 -2.35 -1.94 -29.58
CA ARG A 380 -3.80 -2.20 -29.68
C ARG A 380 -4.54 -2.09 -28.35
N ARG A 381 -3.86 -1.70 -27.26
CA ARG A 381 -4.43 -1.57 -25.91
C ARG A 381 -5.13 -2.83 -25.40
N ARG A 382 -4.62 -4.01 -25.77
CA ARG A 382 -5.10 -5.31 -25.28
C ARG A 382 -4.51 -5.71 -23.93
N VAL A 383 -3.76 -4.79 -23.32
CA VAL A 383 -3.15 -4.93 -22.00
C VAL A 383 -3.74 -3.88 -21.04
N PRO A 384 -3.81 -4.15 -19.73
CA PRO A 384 -4.44 -3.24 -18.77
C PRO A 384 -3.84 -1.83 -18.71
N VAL A 385 -2.50 -1.72 -18.78
CA VAL A 385 -1.77 -0.45 -18.68
C VAL A 385 -0.69 -0.42 -19.76
N PRO A 386 -0.99 0.08 -20.98
CA PRO A 386 -0.07 0.01 -22.11
C PRO A 386 1.34 0.55 -21.84
N SER A 387 1.47 1.64 -21.09
CA SER A 387 2.77 2.23 -20.74
C SER A 387 3.65 1.29 -19.90
N LEU A 388 3.07 0.66 -18.87
CA LEU A 388 3.81 -0.27 -18.00
C LEU A 388 4.21 -1.54 -18.75
N PHE A 389 3.32 -2.05 -19.61
CA PHE A 389 3.64 -3.20 -20.44
C PHE A 389 4.67 -2.86 -21.53
N MET A 390 4.75 -1.60 -21.99
CA MET A 390 5.82 -1.13 -22.88
C MET A 390 7.19 -1.18 -22.19
N GLU A 391 7.29 -0.66 -20.97
CA GLU A 391 8.51 -0.73 -20.15
C GLU A 391 8.92 -2.17 -19.90
N TRP A 392 7.96 -3.00 -19.47
CA TRP A 392 8.16 -4.42 -19.21
C TRP A 392 8.67 -5.17 -20.44
N ASN A 393 8.00 -5.02 -21.59
CA ASN A 393 8.36 -5.75 -22.80
C ASN A 393 9.71 -5.30 -23.38
N THR A 394 10.06 -4.02 -23.21
CA THR A 394 11.38 -3.49 -23.57
C THR A 394 12.48 -4.07 -22.69
N TRP A 395 12.25 -4.17 -21.38
CA TRP A 395 13.17 -4.84 -20.47
C TRP A 395 13.40 -6.32 -20.83
N ARG A 396 12.35 -7.04 -21.25
CA ARG A 396 12.48 -8.42 -21.78
C ARG A 396 13.38 -8.49 -23.00
N ALA A 397 13.27 -7.54 -23.92
CA ALA A 397 14.13 -7.46 -25.10
C ALA A 397 15.60 -7.29 -24.70
N PHE A 398 15.92 -6.40 -23.75
CA PHE A 398 17.28 -6.25 -23.23
C PHE A 398 17.79 -7.51 -22.53
N LEU A 399 16.95 -8.19 -21.74
CA LEU A 399 17.30 -9.47 -21.12
C LEU A 399 17.68 -10.50 -22.18
N ARG A 400 16.95 -10.54 -23.31
CA ARG A 400 17.21 -11.51 -24.39
C ARG A 400 18.51 -11.23 -25.15
N LEU A 401 18.85 -9.96 -25.33
CA LEU A 401 20.11 -9.55 -25.96
C LEU A 401 21.32 -9.95 -25.13
N ASN A 402 21.18 -10.13 -23.80
CA ASN A 402 22.20 -10.66 -22.90
C ASN A 402 23.57 -9.92 -22.96
N HIS A 403 23.57 -8.64 -23.34
CA HIS A 403 24.76 -7.79 -23.43
C HIS A 403 24.71 -6.67 -22.38
N TYR A 404 24.73 -7.02 -21.10
CA TYR A 404 24.72 -6.07 -19.99
C TYR A 404 25.48 -6.60 -18.77
N CYS A 405 26.07 -5.71 -17.97
CA CYS A 405 26.67 -6.07 -16.69
C CYS A 405 25.62 -6.24 -15.58
N SER A 406 24.59 -5.39 -15.59
CA SER A 406 23.46 -5.42 -14.67
C SER A 406 22.24 -4.81 -15.37
N LEU A 407 21.08 -5.47 -15.27
CA LEU A 407 19.83 -4.97 -15.81
C LEU A 407 18.75 -5.03 -14.73
N ARG A 408 18.36 -3.86 -14.25
CA ARG A 408 17.35 -3.71 -13.19
C ARG A 408 16.12 -3.00 -13.76
N PRO A 409 14.94 -3.64 -13.76
CA PRO A 409 13.72 -2.96 -14.17
C PRO A 409 13.33 -1.91 -13.11
N ASN A 410 12.93 -0.71 -13.54
CA ASN A 410 12.35 0.30 -12.65
C ASN A 410 10.82 0.17 -12.56
N PHE A 411 10.32 -1.06 -12.51
CA PHE A 411 8.91 -1.37 -12.32
C PHE A 411 8.79 -2.65 -11.48
N SER A 412 7.66 -2.82 -10.80
CA SER A 412 7.39 -4.01 -9.99
C SER A 412 6.77 -5.11 -10.86
N LEU A 413 7.26 -6.34 -10.69
CA LEU A 413 6.66 -7.55 -11.26
C LEU A 413 5.78 -8.21 -10.19
N ASP A 414 4.57 -8.57 -10.57
CA ASP A 414 3.75 -9.48 -9.78
C ASP A 414 4.35 -10.90 -9.97
N LEU A 415 4.16 -11.84 -9.03
CA LEU A 415 4.76 -13.20 -9.12
C LEU A 415 4.08 -14.12 -10.16
N GLU A 416 3.08 -13.61 -10.88
CA GLU A 416 2.32 -14.33 -11.91
C GLU A 416 2.75 -13.91 -13.31
#